data_AF-A0ABC9YYX8-F1
#
_entry.id   AF-A0ABC9YYX8-F1
#
_cell.length_a   1.000
_cell.length_b   1.000
_cell.length_c   1.000
_cell.angle_alpha   90.00
_cell.angle_beta   90.00
_cell.angle_gamma   90.00
#
_symmetry.space_group_name_H-M   'P 1'
#
loop_
_entity.id
_entity.type
_entity.pdbx_description
1 polymer ?
#
loop_
_entity_poly.entity_id
_entity_poly.type
_entity_poly.pdbx_seq_one_letter_code
_entity_poly.pdbx_strand_id
1 'polypeptide(L)'
;MTEDIAPREMLDKLPPAYVAGVVGYLMSDECADTATVLVAGGGRVYRVRQFQNKGAVFVAPPSIDEVAAQWDRITDMSGAEPGANPLG
;
A
#
# COMPACT_ATOMS: atom_id res chain seq x y z
N MET A 1 -20.76 -9.59 -8.10
CA MET A 1 -20.14 -8.28 -7.76
C MET A 1 -19.01 -7.89 -8.70
N THR A 2 -18.17 -8.80 -9.21
CA THR A 2 -17.24 -8.51 -10.33
C THR A 2 -17.70 -9.04 -11.68
N GLU A 3 -18.68 -9.96 -11.66
CA GLU A 3 -19.20 -10.65 -12.86
C GLU A 3 -19.85 -9.71 -13.87
N ASP A 4 -20.44 -8.60 -13.43
CA ASP A 4 -21.13 -7.63 -14.30
C ASP A 4 -20.20 -6.54 -14.87
N ILE A 5 -18.94 -6.49 -14.42
CA ILE A 5 -17.98 -5.42 -14.74
C ILE A 5 -16.85 -5.92 -15.65
N ALA A 6 -16.45 -7.19 -15.51
CA ALA A 6 -15.31 -7.76 -16.22
C ALA A 6 -15.73 -8.76 -17.33
N PRO A 7 -15.04 -8.79 -18.47
CA PRO A 7 -15.26 -9.81 -19.50
C PRO A 7 -15.08 -11.24 -18.97
N ARG A 8 -15.89 -12.18 -19.44
CA ARG A 8 -15.89 -13.56 -18.94
C ARG A 8 -14.53 -14.24 -19.04
N GLU A 9 -13.82 -14.05 -20.16
CA GLU A 9 -12.48 -14.62 -20.38
C GLU A 9 -11.45 -14.17 -19.34
N MET A 10 -11.62 -12.97 -18.77
CA MET A 10 -10.77 -12.48 -17.68
C MET A 10 -11.14 -13.16 -16.36
N LEU A 11 -12.44 -13.28 -16.06
CA LEU A 11 -12.94 -13.90 -14.82
C LEU A 11 -12.55 -15.37 -14.71
N ASP A 12 -12.56 -16.10 -15.82
CA ASP A 12 -12.17 -17.52 -15.86
C ASP A 12 -10.68 -17.72 -15.47
N LYS A 13 -9.84 -16.68 -15.64
CA LYS A 13 -8.43 -16.67 -15.22
C LYS A 13 -8.23 -16.28 -13.75
N LEU A 14 -9.29 -15.86 -13.06
CA LEU A 14 -9.26 -15.35 -11.68
C LEU A 14 -10.19 -16.15 -10.75
N PRO A 15 -10.02 -17.49 -10.61
CA PRO A 15 -10.88 -18.26 -9.74
C PRO A 15 -10.67 -17.86 -8.27
N PRO A 16 -11.76 -17.76 -7.49
CA PRO A 16 -11.71 -17.30 -6.09
C PRO A 16 -10.89 -18.22 -5.17
N ALA A 17 -10.69 -19.48 -5.58
CA ALA A 17 -9.87 -20.45 -4.86
C ALA A 17 -8.42 -19.96 -4.64
N TYR A 18 -7.88 -19.12 -5.53
CA TYR A 18 -6.54 -18.54 -5.36
C TYR A 18 -6.46 -17.45 -4.28
N VAL A 19 -7.59 -17.02 -3.72
CA VAL A 19 -7.66 -15.99 -2.67
C VAL A 19 -8.06 -16.61 -1.32
N ALA A 20 -8.92 -17.64 -1.32
CA ALA A 20 -9.50 -18.20 -0.12
C ALA A 20 -8.47 -18.62 0.95
N GLY A 21 -7.38 -19.29 0.56
CA GLY A 21 -6.34 -19.72 1.51
C GLY A 21 -5.59 -18.56 2.16
N VAL A 22 -5.36 -17.46 1.43
CA VAL A 22 -4.69 -16.25 1.97
C VAL A 22 -5.57 -15.63 3.05
N VAL A 23 -6.87 -15.48 2.76
CA VAL A 23 -7.83 -14.93 3.73
C VAL A 23 -7.97 -15.85 4.95
N GLY A 24 -8.04 -17.16 4.72
CA GLY A 24 -8.11 -18.15 5.81
C GLY A 24 -6.91 -18.05 6.76
N TYR A 25 -5.69 -17.92 6.23
CA TYR A 25 -4.49 -17.73 7.05
C TYR A 25 -4.53 -16.41 7.84
N LEU A 26 -4.92 -15.29 7.21
CA LEU A 26 -5.05 -13.99 7.89
C LEU A 26 -6.05 -14.00 9.05
N MET A 27 -7.03 -14.92 9.03
CA MET A 27 -8.03 -15.10 10.09
C MET A 27 -7.65 -16.17 11.12
N SER A 28 -6.55 -16.88 10.91
CA SER A 28 -6.09 -17.95 11.82
C SER A 28 -5.29 -17.39 12.99
N ASP A 29 -5.27 -18.12 14.11
CA ASP A 29 -4.46 -17.79 15.28
C ASP A 29 -2.95 -17.88 15.02
N GLU A 30 -2.53 -18.51 13.91
CA GLU A 30 -1.12 -18.60 13.49
C GLU A 30 -0.60 -17.29 12.89
N CYS A 31 -1.50 -16.44 12.37
CA CYS A 31 -1.11 -15.18 11.75
C CYS A 31 -0.90 -14.08 12.80
N ALA A 32 0.37 -13.78 13.10
CA ALA A 32 0.75 -12.69 14.00
C ALA A 32 0.81 -11.30 13.33
N ASP A 33 0.65 -11.22 12.01
CA ASP A 33 0.73 -9.97 11.26
C ASP A 33 -0.53 -9.11 11.44
N THR A 34 -0.34 -7.81 11.65
CA THR A 34 -1.43 -6.82 11.70
C THR A 34 -1.22 -5.71 10.67
N ALA A 35 -2.29 -4.99 10.33
CA ALA A 35 -2.27 -3.87 9.38
C ALA A 35 -1.60 -4.18 8.02
N THR A 36 -1.61 -5.45 7.61
CA THR A 36 -0.99 -5.87 6.35
C THR A 36 -1.94 -5.65 5.18
N VAL A 37 -1.46 -4.97 4.15
CA VAL A 37 -2.19 -4.79 2.88
C VAL A 37 -1.64 -5.78 1.87
N LEU A 38 -2.50 -6.64 1.35
CA LEU A 38 -2.16 -7.64 0.34
C LEU A 38 -2.97 -7.44 -0.94
N VAL A 39 -2.36 -7.76 -2.08
CA VAL A 39 -3.04 -7.98 -3.35
C VAL A 39 -2.95 -9.46 -3.66
N ALA A 40 -4.08 -10.17 -3.67
CA ALA A 40 -4.16 -11.60 -3.96
C ALA A 40 -5.07 -11.84 -5.18
N GLY A 41 -4.57 -12.56 -6.17
CA GLY A 41 -5.35 -12.90 -7.37
C GLY A 41 -4.51 -13.59 -8.44
N GLY A 42 -5.16 -14.39 -9.29
CA GLY A 42 -4.50 -15.08 -10.42
C GLY A 42 -3.32 -15.97 -10.01
N GLY A 43 -3.36 -16.56 -8.82
CA GLY A 43 -2.30 -17.42 -8.29
C GLY A 43 -1.08 -16.68 -7.74
N ARG A 44 -1.14 -15.35 -7.57
CA ARG A 44 -0.05 -14.52 -7.01
C ARG A 44 -0.55 -13.70 -5.83
N VAL A 45 0.33 -13.49 -4.86
CA VAL A 45 0.07 -12.68 -3.66
C VAL A 45 1.22 -11.70 -3.49
N TYR A 46 0.90 -10.42 -3.33
CA TYR A 46 1.87 -9.34 -3.11
C TYR A 46 1.55 -8.64 -1.81
N ARG A 47 2.59 -8.32 -1.02
CA ARG A 47 2.47 -7.34 0.06
C ARG A 47 2.64 -5.94 -0.51
N VAL A 48 1.71 -5.06 -0.18
CA VAL A 48 1.77 -3.64 -0.54
C VAL A 48 1.98 -2.82 0.73
N ARG A 49 2.82 -1.81 0.65
CA ARG A 49 3.10 -0.88 1.76
C ARG A 49 3.34 0.52 1.19
N GLN A 50 2.95 1.54 1.96
CA GLN A 50 3.31 2.92 1.64
C GLN A 50 4.79 3.16 1.94
N PHE A 51 5.41 4.06 1.17
CA PHE A 51 6.78 4.51 1.35
C PHE A 51 6.79 6.02 1.51
N GLN A 52 7.76 6.54 2.27
CA GLN A 52 7.96 7.96 2.49
C GLN A 52 9.45 8.30 2.36
N ASN A 53 9.78 9.53 1.98
CA ASN A 53 11.15 10.02 2.09
C ASN A 53 11.39 10.59 3.50
N LYS A 54 12.58 11.17 3.71
CA LYS A 54 12.94 11.82 4.99
C LYS A 54 12.16 13.10 5.30
N GLY A 55 11.36 13.59 4.34
CA GLY A 55 10.57 14.81 4.47
C GLY A 55 11.38 16.10 4.52
N ALA A 56 10.63 17.20 4.48
CA ALA A 56 11.09 18.53 4.89
C ALA A 56 10.55 18.82 6.30
N VAL A 57 11.37 19.45 7.13
CA VAL A 57 11.01 19.82 8.51
C VAL A 57 10.88 21.33 8.59
N PHE A 58 9.73 21.80 9.08
CA PHE A 58 9.46 23.20 9.33
C PHE A 58 9.36 23.44 10.84
N VAL A 59 10.07 24.45 11.35
CA VAL A 59 10.12 24.77 12.80
C VAL A 59 8.91 25.59 13.29
N ALA A 60 8.16 26.16 12.36
CA ALA A 60 6.91 26.88 12.56
C ALA A 60 5.98 26.55 11.37
N PRO A 61 4.66 26.85 11.46
CA PRO A 61 3.76 26.68 10.32
C PRO A 61 4.29 27.43 9.09
N PRO A 62 4.60 26.72 7.98
CA PRO A 62 5.19 27.36 6.81
C PRO A 62 4.14 28.13 6.01
N SER A 63 4.58 29.20 5.36
CA SER A 63 3.86 29.87 4.28
C SER A 63 3.87 29.04 3.00
N ILE A 64 3.03 29.41 2.04
CA ILE A 64 2.96 28.75 0.72
C ILE A 64 4.32 28.83 0.01
N ASP A 65 4.98 29.97 0.08
CA ASP A 65 6.27 30.20 -0.60
C ASP A 65 7.39 29.35 0.02
N GLU A 66 7.38 29.16 1.34
CA GLU A 66 8.36 28.30 2.04
C GLU A 66 8.16 26.82 1.68
N VAL A 67 6.92 26.36 1.51
CA VAL A 67 6.63 25.01 1.00
C VAL A 67 7.12 24.86 -0.43
N ALA A 68 6.82 25.83 -1.30
CA ALA A 68 7.24 25.82 -2.70
C ALA A 68 8.78 25.78 -2.82
N ALA A 69 9.49 26.54 -1.99
CA ALA A 69 10.96 26.55 -1.94
C ALA A 69 11.59 25.23 -1.49
N GLN A 70 10.83 24.31 -0.89
CA GLN A 70 11.30 22.98 -0.48
C GLN A 70 10.65 21.85 -1.29
N TRP A 71 9.85 22.14 -2.32
CA TRP A 71 9.00 21.16 -2.99
C TRP A 71 9.80 20.00 -3.63
N ASP A 72 10.96 20.29 -4.21
CA ASP A 72 11.84 19.26 -4.79
C ASP A 72 12.28 18.26 -3.71
N ARG A 73 12.63 18.72 -2.52
CA ARG A 73 12.96 17.86 -1.37
C ARG A 73 11.75 17.08 -0.87
N ILE A 74 10.58 17.71 -0.81
CA ILE A 74 9.34 17.08 -0.35
C ILE A 74 8.96 15.91 -1.26
N THR A 75 9.16 16.05 -2.56
CA THR A 75 8.73 15.08 -3.58
C THR A 75 9.82 14.11 -4.04
N ASP A 76 11.09 14.32 -3.65
CA ASP A 76 12.18 13.41 -3.98
C ASP A 76 12.05 12.06 -3.25
N MET A 77 11.80 11.01 -4.03
CA MET A 77 11.65 9.63 -3.55
C MET A 77 12.92 8.78 -3.74
N SER A 78 14.04 9.36 -4.17
CA SER A 78 15.30 8.63 -4.39
C SER A 78 15.82 7.91 -3.14
N GLY A 79 15.49 8.43 -1.95
CA GLY A 79 15.80 7.84 -0.65
C GLY A 79 14.59 7.31 0.11
N ALA A 80 13.53 6.90 -0.60
CA ALA A 80 12.30 6.43 0.03
C ALA A 80 12.51 5.18 0.89
N GLU A 81 11.89 5.17 2.05
CA GLU A 81 11.90 4.08 3.02
C GLU A 81 10.45 3.67 3.36
N PRO A 82 10.23 2.48 3.95
CA PRO A 82 8.89 2.06 4.34
C PRO A 82 8.25 3.10 5.26
N GLY A 83 7.04 3.53 4.91
CA GLY A 83 6.29 4.53 5.67
C GLY A 83 6.13 4.12 7.13
N ALA A 84 6.32 5.08 8.02
CA ALA A 84 6.20 4.91 9.46
C ALA A 84 5.37 6.06 10.03
N ASN A 85 4.57 5.78 11.06
CA ASN A 85 3.83 6.82 11.77
C ASN A 85 4.84 7.81 12.37
N PRO A 86 4.77 9.11 12.04
CA PRO A 86 5.69 10.11 12.62
C PRO A 86 5.57 10.24 14.14
N LEU A 87 4.51 9.70 14.75
CA LEU A 87 4.30 9.70 16.21
C LEU A 87 4.70 8.38 16.91
N GLY A 88 5.18 7.37 16.16
CA GLY A 88 5.34 6.00 16.67
C GLY A 88 4.15 5.13 16.32
#